data_AF-A0A353M1C8-F1
#
_entry.id   AF-A0A353M1C8-F1
#
_cell.length_a   1.000
_cell.length_b   1.000
_cell.length_c   1.000
_cell.angle_alpha   90.00
_cell.angle_beta   90.00
_cell.angle_gamma   90.00
#
_symmetry.space_group_name_H-M   'P 1'
#
loop_
_entity.id
_entity.type
_entity.pdbx_description
1 polymer ?
#
loop_
_entity_poly.entity_id
_entity_poly.type
_entity_poly.pdbx_seq_one_letter_code
_entity_poly.pdbx_strand_id
1 'polypeptide(L)' 'KIWEALPDHTEGAPGEVLSLDGTGLLIGCQEGSLLLQSLQRPNGKVVSGVDFANGLRLRIGDTL' A
#
# COMPACT_ATOMS: atom_id res chain seq x y z
N LYS A 1 8.92 -3.36 -5.65
CA LYS A 1 8.92 -2.31 -6.68
C LYS A 1 7.50 -1.76 -6.82
N ILE A 2 7.34 -0.45 -6.82
CA ILE A 2 6.05 0.23 -7.05
C ILE A 2 5.94 0.49 -8.56
N TRP A 3 4.79 0.16 -9.15
CA TRP A 3 4.50 0.40 -10.57
C TRP A 3 3.50 1.52 -10.78
N GLU A 4 2.49 1.60 -9.91
CA GLU A 4 1.45 2.63 -9.97
C GLU A 4 0.99 2.98 -8.56
N ALA A 5 0.89 4.28 -8.29
CA ALA A 5 0.41 4.81 -7.03
C ALA A 5 -0.23 6.19 -7.24
N LEU A 6 -1.17 6.54 -6.36
CA LEU A 6 -1.82 7.85 -6.35
C LEU A 6 -1.61 8.52 -4.98
N PRO A 7 -1.38 9.85 -4.94
CA PRO A 7 -1.37 10.57 -3.68
C PRO A 7 -2.76 10.61 -3.06
N ASP A 8 -2.81 10.57 -1.74
CA ASP A 8 -4.02 10.75 -0.95
C ASP A 8 -3.73 11.68 0.24
N HIS A 9 -4.78 12.27 0.81
CA HIS A 9 -4.66 13.27 1.88
C HIS A 9 -4.97 12.70 3.27
N THR A 10 -5.25 11.40 3.38
CA THR A 10 -5.45 10.73 4.66
C THR A 10 -4.15 10.78 5.46
N GLU A 11 -4.21 11.26 6.69
CA GLU A 11 -3.07 11.30 7.61
C GLU A 11 -2.90 9.96 8.32
N GLY A 12 -1.64 9.63 8.65
CA GLY A 12 -1.26 8.43 9.37
C GLY A 12 0.22 8.41 9.66
N ALA A 13 0.70 7.42 10.42
CA ALA A 13 2.13 7.32 10.67
C ALA A 13 2.88 6.91 9.38
N PRO A 14 4.12 7.41 9.15
CA PRO A 14 4.91 7.00 8.00
C PRO A 14 5.10 5.48 7.94
N GLY A 15 4.72 4.87 6.82
CA GLY A 15 4.78 3.43 6.60
C GLY A 15 3.58 2.64 7.16
N GLU A 16 2.65 3.29 7.86
CA GLU A 16 1.46 2.64 8.41
C GLU A 16 0.47 2.26 7.31
N VAL A 17 -0.08 1.04 7.39
CA VAL A 17 -1.18 0.60 6.53
C VAL A 17 -2.48 1.22 7.03
N LEU A 18 -3.03 2.18 6.28
CA LEU A 18 -4.24 2.93 6.65
C LEU A 18 -5.51 2.28 6.12
N SER A 19 -5.46 1.68 4.93
CA SER A 19 -6.59 1.00 4.30
C SER A 19 -6.13 -0.17 3.41
N LEU A 20 -6.97 -1.20 3.36
CA LEU A 20 -6.88 -2.37 2.51
C LEU A 20 -8.24 -2.57 1.84
N ASP A 21 -8.61 -1.65 0.97
CA ASP A 21 -9.88 -1.69 0.24
C ASP A 21 -9.67 -2.14 -1.22
N GLY A 22 -10.77 -2.34 -1.96
CA GLY A 22 -10.70 -2.79 -3.35
C GLY A 22 -9.98 -1.85 -4.32
N THR A 23 -9.58 -0.64 -3.91
CA THR A 23 -8.85 0.33 -4.73
C THR A 23 -7.33 0.21 -4.59
N GLY A 24 -6.83 -0.37 -3.50
CA GLY A 24 -5.38 -0.59 -3.32
C GLY A 24 -4.95 -0.73 -1.87
N LEU A 25 -3.64 -0.55 -1.67
CA LEU A 25 -3.00 -0.52 -0.34
C LEU A 25 -2.66 0.94 0.01
N LEU A 26 -3.40 1.55 0.95
CA LEU A 26 -3.17 2.93 1.37
C LEU A 26 -2.13 2.96 2.50
N ILE A 27 -1.02 3.68 2.27
CA ILE A 27 0.10 3.78 3.23
C ILE A 27 0.28 5.22 3.69
N GLY A 28 0.38 5.44 5.00
CA GLY A 28 0.70 6.72 5.61
C GLY A 28 2.10 7.18 5.23
N CYS A 29 2.25 8.47 4.97
CA CYS A 29 3.52 9.11 4.68
C CYS A 29 3.81 10.18 5.75
N GLN A 30 4.98 10.80 5.70
CA GLN A 30 5.28 11.93 6.60
C GLN A 30 4.28 13.08 6.43
N GLU A 31 3.75 13.26 5.22
CA GLU A 31 2.66 14.16 4.90
C GLU A 31 1.69 13.44 3.97
N GLY A 32 0.41 13.40 4.36
CA GLY A 32 -0.63 12.65 3.65
C GLY A 32 -0.36 11.14 3.58
N SER A 33 -0.81 10.53 2.49
CA SER A 33 -0.68 9.09 2.25
C SER A 33 -0.54 8.77 0.77
N LEU A 34 -0.22 7.51 0.47
CA LEU A 34 0.01 7.02 -0.87
C LEU A 34 -0.82 5.74 -1.08
N LEU A 35 -1.74 5.78 -2.04
CA LEU A 35 -2.52 4.63 -2.47
C LEU A 35 -1.72 3.83 -3.49
N LEU A 36 -1.20 2.69 -3.06
CA LEU A 36 -0.46 1.76 -3.92
C LEU A 36 -1.43 0.88 -4.70
N GLN A 37 -1.55 1.14 -6.00
CA GLN A 37 -2.46 0.39 -6.87
C GLN A 37 -1.79 -0.86 -7.45
N SER A 38 -0.55 -0.74 -7.92
CA SER A 38 0.18 -1.84 -8.57
C SER A 38 1.60 -2.00 -8.02
N LEU A 39 1.94 -3.21 -7.58
CA LEU A 39 3.19 -3.56 -6.92
C LEU A 39 3.78 -4.85 -7.50
N GLN A 40 5.10 -5.00 -7.35
CA GLN A 40 5.81 -6.21 -7.78
C GLN A 40 6.83 -6.65 -6.74
N ARG A 41 6.74 -7.92 -6.34
CA ARG A 41 7.75 -8.61 -5.53
C ARG A 41 9.00 -8.94 -6.34
N PRO A 42 10.16 -9.15 -5.70
CA PRO A 42 11.36 -9.61 -6.41
C PRO A 42 11.04 -10.86 -7.26
N ASN A 43 11.33 -10.79 -8.56
CA ASN A 43 11.10 -11.85 -9.55
C ASN A 43 9.63 -12.33 -9.69
N GLY A 44 8.66 -11.56 -9.18
CA GLY A 44 7.23 -11.87 -9.26
C GLY A 44 6.51 -11.15 -10.41
N LYS A 45 5.25 -11.52 -10.65
CA LYS A 45 4.34 -10.74 -11.50
C LYS A 45 3.93 -9.42 -10.82
N VAL A 46 3.49 -8.45 -11.60
CA VAL A 46 2.80 -7.26 -11.08
C VAL A 46 1.44 -7.69 -10.55
N VAL A 47 1.08 -7.22 -9.37
CA VAL A 47 -0.18 -7.52 -8.66
C VAL A 47 -0.78 -6.24 -8.09
N SER A 48 -2.07 -6.28 -7.72
CA SER A 48 -2.72 -5.16 -7.04
C SER A 48 -2.11 -4.90 -5.66
N GLY A 49 -2.31 -3.70 -5.10
CA GLY A 49 -1.94 -3.39 -3.72
C GLY A 49 -2.57 -4.32 -2.69
N VAL A 50 -3.83 -4.69 -2.91
CA VAL A 50 -4.58 -5.63 -2.06
C VAL A 50 -3.95 -7.02 -2.11
N ASP A 51 -3.65 -7.54 -3.30
CA ASP A 51 -3.01 -8.85 -3.45
C ASP A 51 -1.61 -8.86 -2.84
N PHE A 52 -0.88 -7.76 -2.97
CA PHE A 52 0.43 -7.60 -2.37
C PHE A 52 0.35 -7.68 -0.84
N ALA A 53 -0.59 -6.93 -0.25
CA ALA A 53 -0.86 -6.91 1.18
C ALA A 53 -1.30 -8.30 1.69
N ASN A 54 -2.24 -8.95 1.00
CA ASN A 54 -2.70 -10.30 1.32
C ASN A 54 -1.56 -11.32 1.30
N GLY A 55 -0.68 -11.24 0.29
CA GLY A 55 0.47 -12.12 0.20
C GLY A 55 1.49 -11.90 1.33
N LEU A 56 1.54 -10.71 1.93
CA LEU A 56 2.39 -10.38 3.09
C LEU A 56 1.64 -10.55 4.42
N ARG A 57 0.32 -10.80 4.37
CA ARG A 57 -0.59 -10.86 5.52
C ARG A 57 -0.64 -9.54 6.31
N LEU A 58 -0.46 -8.42 5.62
CA LEU A 58 -0.57 -7.10 6.23
C LEU A 58 -2.00 -6.85 6.72
N ARG A 59 -2.09 -6.05 7.77
CA ARG A 59 -3.32 -5.57 8.38
C ARG A 59 -3.26 -4.06 8.53
N ILE A 60 -4.43 -3.44 8.66
CA ILE A 60 -4.52 -2.02 9.02
C ILE A 60 -3.79 -1.81 10.35
N GLY A 61 -2.92 -0.79 10.41
CA GLY A 61 -2.03 -0.49 11.53
C GLY A 61 -0.66 -1.17 11.47
N ASP A 62 -0.41 -2.10 10.54
CA ASP A 62 0.95 -2.64 10.33
C ASP A 62 1.86 -1.57 9.72
N THR A 63 3.17 -1.68 9.94
CA THR A 63 4.18 -0.75 9.40
C THR A 63 5.11 -1.45 8.41
N LEU A 64 5.37 -0.80 7.26
CA LEU A 64 6.23 -1.27 6.17
C LEU A 64 7.66 -0.74 6.22
#